data_AF-A0AAV5K265-F1
#
_entry.id   AF-A0AAV5K265-F1
#
_cell.length_a   1.000
_cell.length_b   1.000
_cell.length_c   1.000
_cell.angle_alpha   90.00
_cell.angle_beta   90.00
_cell.angle_gamma   90.00
#
_symmetry.space_group_name_H-M   'P 1'
#
loop_
_entity.id
_entity.type
_entity.pdbx_description
1 polymer ?
#
loop_
_entity_poly.entity_id
_entity_poly.type
_entity_poly.pdbx_seq_one_letter_code
_entity_poly.pdbx_strand_id
1 'polypeptide(L)'
;MARGLHAILPPIDVVVGSIANADPSCPDEGDSLFSFSTGFLWEDGLAGRGEYESDGSIKTQVVRSPFVQIPLGVTEDRLIGSVDVEESVKTGTTVFQPGLLAEAHRGVLYVDEINLLDEGISNLLLNVLTEGLNIVEREGISFKHPCKPLLIATYNPEEGAVREHLLDRIAINLSADLPMSFEDRVAAVDIATQFQEYSNDVFKMVEEETEYAKTQVNTTTRMFLR
;
A
#
# COMPACT_ATOMS: atom_id res chain seq x y z
N MET A 1 10.34 11.85 -3.38
CA MET A 1 9.18 11.71 -4.28
C MET A 1 8.01 10.99 -3.63
N ALA A 2 8.19 9.77 -3.12
CA ALA A 2 7.10 8.94 -2.56
C ALA A 2 6.28 9.59 -1.43
N ARG A 3 6.94 10.30 -0.50
CA ARG A 3 6.24 11.08 0.56
C ARG A 3 5.40 12.24 0.03
N GLY A 4 5.81 12.84 -1.07
CA GLY A 4 5.04 13.91 -1.73
C GLY A 4 3.76 13.37 -2.34
N LEU A 5 3.82 12.21 -2.99
CA LEU A 5 2.65 11.54 -3.56
C LEU A 5 1.67 11.09 -2.48
N HIS A 6 2.19 10.59 -1.35
CA HIS A 6 1.37 10.26 -0.17
C HIS A 6 0.62 11.47 0.42
N ALA A 7 1.18 12.68 0.34
CA ALA A 7 0.52 13.89 0.79
C ALA A 7 -0.68 14.30 -0.08
N ILE A 8 -0.77 13.76 -1.29
CA ILE A 8 -1.78 14.11 -2.29
C ILE A 8 -2.94 13.09 -2.30
N LEU A 9 -2.74 11.89 -1.73
CA LEU A 9 -3.76 10.85 -1.72
C LEU A 9 -4.96 11.23 -0.84
N PRO A 10 -6.20 10.99 -1.34
CA PRO A 10 -7.41 11.26 -0.56
C PRO A 10 -7.48 10.31 0.65
N PRO A 11 -8.08 10.75 1.77
CA PRO A 11 -8.36 9.85 2.87
C PRO A 11 -9.29 8.71 2.43
N ILE A 12 -9.18 7.57 3.10
CA ILE A 12 -9.93 6.35 2.81
C ILE A 12 -10.92 6.04 3.95
N ASP A 13 -12.09 5.55 3.59
CA ASP A 13 -13.06 5.02 4.54
C ASP A 13 -12.70 3.58 4.88
N VAL A 14 -12.55 3.26 6.17
CA VAL A 14 -12.21 1.91 6.63
C VAL A 14 -13.21 1.43 7.68
N VAL A 15 -13.46 0.12 7.69
CA VAL A 15 -14.28 -0.54 8.70
C VAL A 15 -13.60 -0.47 10.07
N VAL A 16 -14.34 -0.06 11.10
CA VAL A 16 -13.85 -0.04 12.49
C VAL A 16 -13.57 -1.46 12.96
N GLY A 17 -12.35 -1.71 13.44
CA GLY A 17 -11.88 -3.04 13.85
C GLY A 17 -11.18 -3.85 12.75
N SER A 18 -11.00 -3.27 11.55
CA SER A 18 -10.24 -3.91 10.49
C SER A 18 -8.73 -3.83 10.72
N ILE A 19 -8.02 -4.92 10.45
CA ILE A 19 -6.55 -5.00 10.52
C ILE A 19 -5.87 -4.68 9.17
N ALA A 20 -6.58 -4.78 8.05
CA ALA A 20 -6.09 -4.52 6.69
C ALA A 20 -6.87 -3.41 5.96
N ASN A 21 -7.41 -2.41 6.66
CA ASN A 21 -8.09 -1.24 6.07
C ASN A 21 -9.26 -1.58 5.11
N ALA A 22 -10.08 -2.57 5.48
CA ALA A 22 -11.17 -3.08 4.65
C ALA A 22 -12.15 -1.98 4.20
N ASP A 23 -12.59 -2.06 2.93
CA ASP A 23 -13.52 -1.12 2.33
C ASP A 23 -14.98 -1.43 2.76
N PRO A 24 -15.70 -0.50 3.38
CA PRO A 24 -17.08 -0.73 3.82
C PRO A 24 -18.08 -0.93 2.68
N SER A 25 -17.73 -0.57 1.44
CA SER A 25 -18.60 -0.73 0.26
C SER A 25 -18.52 -2.12 -0.39
N CYS A 26 -17.57 -2.97 0.03
CA CYS A 26 -17.42 -4.35 -0.42
C CYS A 26 -17.52 -5.32 0.78
N PRO A 27 -18.72 -5.51 1.35
CA PRO A 27 -18.93 -6.53 2.37
C PRO A 27 -18.71 -7.93 1.78
N ASP A 28 -18.18 -8.81 2.62
CA ASP A 28 -17.91 -10.23 2.34
C ASP A 28 -19.21 -10.94 1.89
N GLU A 29 -19.48 -11.01 0.58
CA GLU A 29 -20.55 -11.88 0.05
C GLU A 29 -20.07 -13.32 0.15
N GLY A 30 -20.27 -13.90 1.33
CA GLY A 30 -19.86 -15.25 1.68
C GLY A 30 -20.28 -16.31 0.68
N ASP A 31 -19.33 -17.22 0.42
CA ASP A 31 -19.53 -18.62 0.03
C ASP A 31 -20.48 -18.90 -1.14
N SER A 32 -20.46 -18.05 -2.18
CA SER A 32 -20.99 -18.46 -3.48
C SER A 32 -19.87 -19.09 -4.31
N LEU A 33 -20.03 -20.39 -4.60
CA LEU A 33 -19.21 -21.23 -5.50
C LEU A 33 -19.03 -20.67 -6.93
N PHE A 34 -19.48 -19.44 -7.19
CA PHE A 34 -19.49 -18.76 -8.49
C PHE A 34 -18.86 -17.35 -8.48
N SER A 35 -18.24 -16.89 -7.39
CA SER A 35 -17.47 -15.63 -7.41
C SER A 35 -16.06 -15.83 -7.99
N PHE A 36 -15.99 -16.26 -9.25
CA PHE A 36 -14.74 -16.40 -10.01
C PHE A 36 -14.33 -15.10 -10.74
N SER A 37 -15.03 -13.99 -10.49
CA SER A 37 -14.66 -12.67 -11.03
C SER A 37 -14.41 -11.69 -9.90
N THR A 38 -13.19 -11.69 -9.37
CA THR A 38 -12.51 -10.55 -8.72
C THR A 38 -13.38 -9.72 -7.75
N GLY A 39 -14.13 -10.38 -6.88
CA GLY A 39 -14.90 -9.73 -5.81
C GLY A 39 -14.00 -9.45 -4.62
N PHE A 40 -13.86 -8.18 -4.24
CA PHE A 40 -13.06 -7.75 -3.11
C PHE A 40 -13.76 -8.19 -1.82
N LEU A 41 -13.13 -9.09 -1.08
CA LEU A 41 -13.63 -9.62 0.18
C LEU A 41 -13.00 -8.86 1.35
N TRP A 42 -13.68 -8.84 2.49
CA TRP A 42 -13.07 -8.44 3.75
C TRP A 42 -12.02 -9.46 4.18
N GLU A 43 -11.18 -9.06 5.12
CA GLU A 43 -10.28 -10.01 5.79
C GLU A 43 -11.06 -11.04 6.61
N ASP A 44 -10.47 -12.22 6.74
CA ASP A 44 -11.12 -13.33 7.41
C ASP A 44 -11.52 -12.99 8.86
N GLY A 45 -12.78 -13.24 9.20
CA GLY A 45 -13.35 -12.94 10.53
C GLY A 45 -13.74 -11.49 10.80
N LEU A 46 -13.57 -10.54 9.87
CA LEU A 46 -14.00 -9.13 10.08
C LEU A 46 -15.52 -9.01 10.25
N ALA A 47 -16.30 -9.80 9.52
CA ALA A 47 -17.76 -9.79 9.65
C ALA A 47 -18.24 -10.10 11.08
N GLY A 48 -17.46 -10.88 11.85
CA GLY A 48 -17.75 -11.22 13.24
C GLY A 48 -17.15 -10.27 14.29
N ARG A 49 -16.13 -9.46 13.92
CA ARG A 49 -15.45 -8.51 14.81
C ARG A 49 -15.88 -7.05 14.60
N GLY A 50 -16.44 -6.73 13.43
CA GLY A 50 -16.89 -5.40 13.08
C GLY A 50 -17.98 -4.90 14.02
N GLU A 51 -17.88 -3.63 14.40
CA GLU A 51 -18.94 -2.97 15.14
C GLU A 51 -20.07 -2.58 14.19
N TYR A 52 -21.30 -3.01 14.48
CA TYR A 52 -22.48 -2.62 13.72
C TYR A 52 -23.25 -1.53 14.48
N GLU A 53 -23.75 -0.55 13.73
CA GLU A 53 -24.70 0.44 14.22
C GLU A 53 -26.08 -0.20 14.47
N SER A 54 -26.94 0.54 15.18
CA SER A 54 -28.28 0.06 15.54
C SER A 54 -29.21 -0.18 14.33
N ASP A 55 -28.83 0.32 13.15
CA ASP A 55 -29.53 0.16 11.89
C ASP A 55 -29.01 -1.01 11.03
N GLY A 56 -27.99 -1.75 11.52
CA GLY A 56 -27.36 -2.86 10.79
C GLY A 56 -26.29 -2.43 9.80
N SER A 57 -25.93 -1.15 9.70
CA SER A 57 -24.76 -0.68 8.95
C SER A 57 -23.48 -0.91 9.74
N ILE A 58 -22.37 -1.20 9.06
CA ILE A 58 -21.08 -1.36 9.73
C ILE A 58 -20.49 0.02 10.07
N LYS A 59 -19.93 0.17 11.27
CA LYS A 59 -19.24 1.41 11.66
C LYS A 59 -18.01 1.62 10.80
N THR A 60 -17.88 2.84 10.29
CA THR A 60 -16.76 3.26 9.46
C THR A 60 -16.03 4.42 10.11
N GLN A 61 -14.74 4.52 9.81
CA GLN A 61 -13.91 5.66 10.18
C GLN A 61 -13.12 6.13 8.98
N VAL A 62 -12.90 7.44 8.89
CA VAL A 62 -12.06 8.04 7.85
C VAL A 62 -10.62 8.07 8.35
N VAL A 63 -9.73 7.38 7.66
CA VAL A 63 -8.29 7.39 7.97
C VAL A 63 -7.50 7.95 6.79
N ARG A 64 -6.32 8.52 7.07
CA ARG A 64 -5.39 8.90 6.02
C ARG A 64 -4.86 7.63 5.36
N SER A 65 -4.67 7.64 4.04
CA SER A 65 -4.08 6.50 3.33
C SER A 65 -2.77 6.09 4.00
N PRO A 66 -2.49 4.80 4.21
CA PRO A 66 -1.25 4.39 4.82
C PRO A 66 -0.06 4.62 3.90
N PHE A 67 1.11 4.91 4.49
CA PHE A 67 2.39 4.92 3.79
C PHE A 67 3.32 3.98 4.52
N VAL A 68 3.63 2.85 3.89
CA VAL A 68 4.46 1.80 4.47
C VAL A 68 5.72 1.68 3.65
N GLN A 69 6.87 1.74 4.31
CA GLN A 69 8.17 1.51 3.69
C GLN A 69 8.67 0.11 4.05
N ILE A 70 9.08 -0.66 3.05
CA ILE A 70 9.69 -1.97 3.25
C ILE A 70 11.19 -1.79 3.48
N PRO A 71 11.74 -2.27 4.61
CA PRO A 71 13.18 -2.31 4.82
C PRO A 71 13.81 -3.46 4.02
N LEU A 72 15.05 -3.25 3.54
CA LEU A 72 15.78 -4.25 2.75
C LEU A 72 15.92 -5.62 3.44
N GLY A 73 16.07 -5.62 4.77
CA GLY A 73 16.20 -6.82 5.60
C GLY A 73 14.88 -7.32 6.19
N VAL A 74 13.74 -7.06 5.54
CA VAL A 74 12.44 -7.56 6.02
C VAL A 74 12.39 -9.09 5.98
N THR A 75 11.85 -9.69 7.04
CA THR A 75 11.55 -11.12 7.04
C THR A 75 10.19 -11.38 6.40
N GLU A 76 9.98 -12.60 5.90
CA GLU A 76 8.70 -13.00 5.32
C GLU A 76 7.55 -12.75 6.32
N ASP A 77 7.69 -13.23 7.54
CA ASP A 77 6.68 -13.08 8.62
C ASP A 77 6.33 -11.61 8.90
N ARG A 78 7.30 -10.68 8.79
CA ARG A 78 7.02 -9.25 8.96
C ARG A 78 6.34 -8.63 7.73
N LEU A 79 6.59 -9.17 6.54
CA LEU A 79 5.97 -8.71 5.30
C LEU A 79 4.51 -9.15 5.21
N ILE A 80 4.25 -10.46 5.35
CA ILE A 80 2.90 -11.05 5.20
C ILE A 80 2.07 -11.04 6.48
N GLY A 81 2.72 -11.04 7.65
CA GLY A 81 2.08 -11.22 8.95
C GLY A 81 2.37 -12.60 9.55
N SER A 82 2.22 -12.70 10.87
CA SER A 82 2.55 -13.89 11.65
C SER A 82 1.50 -14.12 12.74
N VAL A 83 1.71 -15.12 13.60
CA VAL A 83 0.89 -15.29 14.82
C VAL A 83 1.58 -14.63 15.99
N ASP A 84 0.83 -13.89 16.81
CA ASP A 84 1.31 -13.43 18.10
C ASP A 84 1.18 -14.57 19.11
N VAL A 85 2.27 -15.31 19.32
CA VAL A 85 2.30 -16.44 20.25
C VAL A 85 2.07 -16.00 21.69
N GLU A 86 2.56 -14.82 22.09
CA GLU A 86 2.42 -14.33 23.47
C GLU A 86 0.97 -14.00 23.81
N GLU A 87 0.27 -13.28 22.93
CA GLU A 87 -1.15 -13.03 23.07
C GLU A 87 -1.98 -14.29 22.91
N SER A 88 -1.58 -15.20 22.02
CA SER A 88 -2.31 -16.45 21.81
C SER A 88 -2.29 -17.34 23.05
N VAL A 89 -1.16 -17.41 23.76
CA VAL A 89 -1.04 -18.16 25.01
C VAL A 89 -1.82 -17.51 26.14
N LYS A 90 -1.88 -16.17 26.19
CA LYS A 90 -2.64 -15.43 27.22
C LYS A 90 -4.15 -15.53 27.03
N THR A 91 -4.62 -15.44 25.79
CA THR A 91 -6.04 -15.44 25.45
C THR A 91 -6.60 -16.83 25.20
N GLY A 92 -5.72 -17.82 24.94
CA GLY A 92 -6.11 -19.17 24.55
C GLY A 92 -6.67 -19.26 23.13
N THR A 93 -6.56 -18.19 22.34
CA THR A 93 -7.06 -18.08 20.96
C THR A 93 -5.92 -17.64 20.06
N THR A 94 -5.77 -18.22 18.88
CA THR A 94 -4.72 -17.82 17.93
C THR A 94 -4.96 -16.39 17.43
N VAL A 95 -4.06 -15.48 17.77
CA VAL A 95 -4.11 -14.06 17.38
C VAL A 95 -3.19 -13.84 16.19
N PHE A 96 -3.74 -13.36 15.08
CA PHE A 96 -2.96 -12.96 13.91
C PHE A 96 -2.38 -11.57 14.10
N GLN A 97 -1.10 -11.43 13.79
CA GLN A 97 -0.35 -10.18 13.79
C GLN A 97 -0.20 -9.69 12.34
N PRO A 98 -0.77 -8.52 12.00
CA PRO A 98 -0.70 -7.99 10.65
C PRO A 98 0.74 -7.67 10.23
N GLY A 99 1.07 -8.00 8.98
CA GLY A 99 2.34 -7.63 8.35
C GLY A 99 2.26 -6.27 7.66
N LEU A 100 3.39 -5.86 7.06
CA LEU A 100 3.50 -4.62 6.29
C LEU A 100 2.50 -4.55 5.13
N LEU A 101 2.15 -5.69 4.52
CA LEU A 101 1.17 -5.75 3.42
C LEU A 101 -0.26 -5.44 3.89
N ALA A 102 -0.63 -5.88 5.09
CA ALA A 102 -1.92 -5.54 5.69
C ALA A 102 -2.01 -4.04 5.99
N GLU A 103 -0.96 -3.48 6.59
CA GLU A 103 -0.87 -2.04 6.88
C GLU A 103 -0.91 -1.19 5.61
N ALA A 104 -0.31 -1.65 4.51
CA ALA A 104 -0.21 -0.90 3.27
C ALA A 104 -1.50 -0.94 2.42
N HIS A 105 -2.45 -1.83 2.72
CA HIS A 105 -3.66 -1.99 1.91
C HIS A 105 -4.38 -0.65 1.71
N ARG A 106 -4.76 -0.34 0.44
CA ARG A 106 -5.38 0.92 0.01
C ARG A 106 -4.54 2.19 0.30
N GLY A 107 -3.23 2.03 0.46
CA GLY A 107 -2.28 3.13 0.56
C GLY A 107 -1.10 2.98 -0.39
N VAL A 108 0.08 3.38 0.09
CA VAL A 108 1.33 3.35 -0.68
C VAL A 108 2.31 2.40 -0.01
N LEU A 109 2.88 1.51 -0.81
CA LEU A 109 3.96 0.64 -0.42
C LEU A 109 5.25 1.13 -1.10
N TYR A 110 6.20 1.62 -0.31
CA TYR A 110 7.48 2.12 -0.80
C TYR A 110 8.59 1.09 -0.58
N VAL A 111 9.33 0.79 -1.64
CA VAL A 111 10.52 -0.05 -1.60
C VAL A 111 11.69 0.78 -2.10
N ASP A 112 12.72 0.93 -1.25
CA ASP A 112 13.97 1.52 -1.70
C ASP A 112 14.85 0.43 -2.29
N GLU A 113 15.44 0.69 -3.46
CA GLU A 113 16.39 -0.19 -4.14
C GLU A 113 15.89 -1.64 -4.20
N ILE A 114 14.78 -1.86 -4.93
CA ILE A 114 14.12 -3.17 -5.04
C ILE A 114 15.06 -4.28 -5.53
N ASN A 115 16.14 -3.91 -6.23
CA ASN A 115 17.20 -4.82 -6.65
C ASN A 115 18.00 -5.45 -5.49
N LEU A 116 18.00 -4.81 -4.31
CA LEU A 116 18.69 -5.30 -3.11
C LEU A 116 17.80 -6.17 -2.21
N LEU A 117 16.49 -6.25 -2.49
CA LEU A 117 15.62 -7.16 -1.76
C LEU A 117 15.96 -8.63 -2.08
N ASP A 118 15.74 -9.48 -1.08
CA ASP A 118 15.83 -10.92 -1.26
C ASP A 118 14.89 -11.42 -2.38
N GLU A 119 15.32 -12.47 -3.08
CA GLU A 119 14.56 -13.07 -4.17
C GLU A 119 13.19 -13.58 -3.73
N GLY A 120 13.15 -14.26 -2.58
CA GLY A 120 11.91 -14.81 -2.04
C GLY A 120 10.93 -13.70 -1.68
N ILE A 121 11.42 -12.67 -0.99
CA ILE A 121 10.63 -11.51 -0.57
C ILE A 121 10.08 -10.72 -1.76
N SER A 122 10.92 -10.41 -2.75
CA SER A 122 10.50 -9.66 -3.93
C SER A 122 9.48 -10.43 -4.77
N ASN A 123 9.67 -11.74 -4.96
CA ASN A 123 8.72 -12.59 -5.66
C ASN A 123 7.39 -12.70 -4.92
N LEU A 124 7.42 -12.90 -3.60
CA LEU A 124 6.22 -12.94 -2.78
C LEU A 124 5.44 -11.63 -2.88
N LEU A 125 6.13 -10.50 -2.72
CA LEU A 125 5.52 -9.17 -2.81
C LEU A 125 4.83 -8.97 -4.15
N LEU A 126 5.52 -9.26 -5.27
CA LEU A 126 4.92 -9.09 -6.59
C LEU A 126 3.75 -10.04 -6.83
N ASN A 127 3.78 -11.26 -6.30
CA ASN A 127 2.65 -12.18 -6.40
C ASN A 127 1.43 -11.63 -5.66
N VAL A 128 1.59 -11.18 -4.42
CA VAL A 128 0.48 -10.56 -3.65
C VAL A 128 -0.06 -9.33 -4.35
N LEU A 129 0.79 -8.47 -4.92
CA LEU A 129 0.33 -7.29 -5.67
C LEU A 129 -0.40 -7.64 -6.97
N THR A 130 -0.02 -8.74 -7.62
CA THR A 130 -0.66 -9.22 -8.84
C THR A 130 -2.02 -9.84 -8.54
N GLU A 131 -2.10 -10.68 -7.51
CA GLU A 131 -3.33 -11.34 -7.08
C GLU A 131 -4.28 -10.38 -6.35
N GLY A 132 -3.72 -9.37 -5.68
CA GLY A 132 -4.45 -8.43 -4.83
C GLY A 132 -4.94 -9.05 -3.53
N LEU A 133 -4.41 -10.22 -3.13
CA LEU A 133 -4.78 -10.98 -1.96
C LEU A 133 -3.51 -11.49 -1.27
N ASN A 134 -3.41 -11.30 0.04
CA ASN A 134 -2.37 -11.90 0.86
C ASN A 134 -2.96 -13.12 1.58
N ILE A 135 -2.29 -14.27 1.45
CA ILE A 135 -2.67 -15.54 2.06
C ILE A 135 -1.55 -15.98 2.99
N VAL A 136 -1.86 -16.14 4.27
CA VAL A 136 -0.92 -16.59 5.31
C VAL A 136 -1.35 -17.96 5.81
N GLU A 137 -0.57 -18.99 5.45
CA GLU A 137 -0.79 -20.38 5.86
C GLU A 137 0.41 -20.90 6.66
N ARG A 138 0.49 -20.48 7.93
CA ARG A 138 1.59 -20.85 8.84
C ARG A 138 1.08 -21.16 10.23
N GLU A 139 1.83 -22.00 10.95
CA GLU A 139 1.61 -22.27 12.38
C GLU A 139 0.17 -22.71 12.73
N GLY A 140 -0.52 -23.36 11.79
CA GLY A 140 -1.89 -23.85 11.97
C GLY A 140 -2.98 -22.80 11.76
N ILE A 141 -2.63 -21.58 11.34
CA ILE A 141 -3.60 -20.57 10.87
C ILE A 141 -3.63 -20.53 9.35
N SER A 142 -4.82 -20.32 8.79
CA SER A 142 -5.02 -19.89 7.41
C SER A 142 -5.75 -18.56 7.50
N PHE A 143 -5.07 -17.47 7.15
CA PHE A 143 -5.62 -16.13 7.19
C PHE A 143 -5.49 -15.48 5.82
N LYS A 144 -6.54 -14.79 5.38
CA LYS A 144 -6.57 -14.13 4.07
C LYS A 144 -7.09 -12.72 4.22
N HIS A 145 -6.43 -11.79 3.55
CA HIS A 145 -6.90 -10.41 3.48
C HIS A 145 -6.56 -9.78 2.12
N PRO A 146 -7.39 -8.86 1.61
CA PRO A 146 -7.07 -8.17 0.38
C PRO A 146 -5.82 -7.29 0.58
N CYS A 147 -5.01 -7.12 -0.46
CA CYS A 147 -3.77 -6.33 -0.43
C CYS A 147 -3.56 -5.63 -1.78
N LYS A 148 -4.03 -4.39 -1.90
CA LYS A 148 -3.92 -3.57 -3.13
C LYS A 148 -3.32 -2.19 -2.85
N PRO A 149 -2.06 -2.12 -2.38
CA PRO A 149 -1.35 -0.86 -2.28
C PRO A 149 -0.84 -0.38 -3.64
N LEU A 150 -0.58 0.92 -3.76
CA LEU A 150 0.24 1.48 -4.82
C LEU A 150 1.72 1.22 -4.52
N LEU A 151 2.36 0.31 -5.27
CA LEU A 151 3.80 0.06 -5.15
C LEU A 151 4.60 1.18 -5.81
N ILE A 152 5.51 1.78 -5.06
CA ILE A 152 6.53 2.70 -5.55
C ILE A 152 7.89 2.10 -5.19
N ALA A 153 8.64 1.70 -6.21
CA ALA A 153 9.97 1.14 -6.05
C ALA A 153 11.01 2.05 -6.70
N THR A 154 12.16 2.22 -6.05
CA THR A 154 13.36 2.77 -6.68
C THR A 154 14.28 1.61 -7.07
N TYR A 155 15.09 1.80 -8.11
CA TYR A 155 16.17 0.87 -8.44
C TYR A 155 17.40 1.68 -8.83
N ASN A 156 18.57 1.18 -8.46
CA ASN A 156 19.85 1.76 -8.85
C ASN A 156 20.63 0.75 -9.71
N PRO A 157 20.86 1.01 -11.01
CA PRO A 157 21.58 0.09 -11.88
C PRO A 157 23.06 -0.07 -11.50
N GLU A 158 23.64 0.85 -10.72
CA GLU A 158 25.03 0.75 -10.24
C GLU A 158 25.17 -0.25 -9.07
N GLU A 159 24.15 -0.38 -8.24
CA GLU A 159 24.12 -1.27 -7.06
C GLU A 159 23.74 -2.72 -7.43
N GLY A 160 23.19 -2.95 -8.64
CA GLY A 160 22.91 -4.29 -9.13
C GLY A 160 21.99 -4.31 -10.34
N ALA A 161 22.08 -5.39 -11.12
CA ALA A 161 21.14 -5.63 -12.20
C ALA A 161 19.74 -5.93 -11.64
N VAL A 162 18.74 -5.19 -12.11
CA VAL A 162 17.34 -5.54 -11.85
C VAL A 162 17.01 -6.80 -12.62
N ARG A 163 16.37 -7.75 -11.95
CA ARG A 163 15.96 -9.02 -12.54
C ARG A 163 14.80 -8.78 -13.50
N GLU A 164 14.83 -9.44 -14.66
CA GLU A 164 13.87 -9.24 -15.76
C GLU A 164 12.42 -9.47 -15.31
N HIS A 165 12.17 -10.47 -14.45
CA HIS A 165 10.84 -10.77 -13.91
C HIS A 165 10.23 -9.64 -13.07
N LEU A 166 11.05 -8.77 -12.46
CA LEU A 166 10.56 -7.60 -11.73
C LEU A 166 10.06 -6.54 -12.72
N LEU A 167 10.80 -6.34 -13.81
CA LEU A 167 10.49 -5.34 -14.84
C LEU A 167 9.22 -5.70 -15.60
N ASP A 168 9.02 -6.98 -15.90
CA ASP A 168 7.81 -7.46 -16.61
C ASP A 168 6.50 -7.20 -15.85
N ARG A 169 6.57 -7.05 -14.53
CA ARG A 169 5.41 -6.83 -13.67
C ARG A 169 5.20 -5.37 -13.26
N ILE A 170 6.08 -4.47 -13.71
CA ILE A 170 5.97 -3.04 -13.43
C ILE A 170 5.26 -2.35 -14.60
N ALA A 171 4.11 -1.74 -14.32
CA ALA A 171 3.31 -1.06 -15.34
C ALA A 171 3.98 0.22 -15.88
N ILE A 172 4.73 0.94 -15.04
CA ILE A 172 5.32 2.23 -15.39
C ILE A 172 6.76 2.27 -14.88
N ASN A 173 7.71 2.46 -15.80
CA ASN A 173 9.11 2.72 -15.47
C ASN A 173 9.43 4.19 -15.81
N LEU A 174 9.92 4.93 -14.83
CA LEU A 174 10.33 6.33 -14.99
C LEU A 174 11.82 6.42 -14.73
N SER A 175 12.59 6.80 -15.74
CA SER A 175 14.01 7.11 -15.58
C SER A 175 14.16 8.49 -14.95
N ALA A 176 14.89 8.56 -13.83
CA ALA A 176 15.27 9.82 -13.21
C ALA A 176 16.41 10.53 -13.96
N ASP A 177 17.05 9.85 -14.91
CA ASP A 177 18.19 10.33 -15.69
C ASP A 177 17.74 11.18 -16.90
N LEU A 178 16.82 12.11 -16.64
CA LEU A 178 16.38 13.07 -17.64
C LEU A 178 17.52 14.08 -17.84
N PRO A 179 17.97 14.33 -19.08
CA PRO A 179 18.98 15.36 -19.34
C PRO A 179 18.40 16.73 -18.97
N MET A 180 18.70 17.19 -17.77
CA MET A 180 18.30 18.50 -17.27
C MET A 180 19.28 19.55 -17.79
N SER A 181 18.77 20.66 -18.32
CA SER A 181 19.60 21.81 -18.67
C SER A 181 20.20 22.43 -17.41
N PHE A 182 21.23 23.27 -17.56
CA PHE A 182 21.80 23.99 -16.41
C PHE A 182 20.73 24.85 -15.70
N GLU A 183 19.83 25.46 -16.47
CA GLU A 183 18.71 26.26 -15.93
C GLU A 183 17.73 25.39 -15.11
N ASP A 184 17.38 24.19 -15.59
CA ASP A 184 16.50 23.26 -14.87
C ASP A 184 17.12 22.79 -13.55
N ARG A 185 18.45 22.57 -13.54
CA ARG A 185 19.17 22.18 -12.32
C ARG A 185 19.19 23.31 -11.29
N VAL A 186 19.38 24.56 -11.72
CA VAL A 186 19.32 25.73 -10.84
C VAL A 186 17.91 25.89 -10.29
N ALA A 187 16.88 25.80 -11.14
CA ALA A 187 15.49 25.88 -10.71
C ALA A 187 15.12 24.77 -9.71
N ALA A 188 15.58 23.52 -9.94
CA ALA A 188 15.33 22.41 -9.02
C ALA A 188 15.99 22.63 -7.64
N VAL A 189 17.21 23.17 -7.61
CA VAL A 189 17.91 23.51 -6.35
C VAL A 189 17.23 24.68 -5.65
N ASP A 190 16.79 25.69 -6.39
CA ASP A 190 16.05 26.84 -5.83
C ASP A 190 14.72 26.38 -5.21
N ILE A 191 13.97 25.51 -5.90
CA ILE A 191 12.72 24.94 -5.38
C ILE A 191 12.99 24.09 -4.13
N ALA A 192 14.03 23.24 -4.14
CA ALA A 192 14.38 22.41 -3.00
C ALA A 192 14.84 23.25 -1.78
N THR A 193 15.55 24.34 -2.02
CA THR A 193 16.00 25.28 -0.97
C THR A 193 14.82 26.09 -0.43
N GLN A 194 13.94 26.58 -1.29
CA GLN A 194 12.71 27.27 -0.89
C GLN A 194 11.77 26.36 -0.10
N PHE A 195 11.73 25.06 -0.41
CA PHE A 195 10.96 24.08 0.37
C PHE A 195 11.50 23.94 1.81
N GLN A 196 12.81 24.05 2.01
CA GLN A 196 13.45 24.03 3.33
C GLN A 196 13.26 25.35 4.10
N GLU A 197 13.21 26.49 3.41
CA GLU A 197 13.11 27.81 4.05
C GLU A 197 11.66 28.29 4.30
N TYR A 198 10.70 27.95 3.42
CA TYR A 198 9.30 28.40 3.50
C TYR A 198 8.31 27.27 3.18
N SER A 199 8.23 26.26 4.06
CA SER A 199 7.35 25.10 3.88
C SER A 199 5.85 25.41 3.71
N ASN A 200 5.33 26.61 4.02
CA ASN A 200 3.91 26.94 3.87
C ASN A 200 3.55 27.77 2.63
N ASP A 201 4.48 28.55 2.05
CA ASP A 201 4.19 29.43 0.91
C ASP A 201 4.34 28.71 -0.44
N VAL A 202 5.20 27.70 -0.53
CA VAL A 202 5.34 26.86 -1.73
C VAL A 202 4.06 26.05 -2.00
N PHE A 203 3.37 25.57 -0.94
CA PHE A 203 2.10 24.86 -1.12
C PHE A 203 1.02 25.72 -1.79
N LYS A 204 1.01 27.04 -1.56
CA LYS A 204 0.06 27.98 -2.20
C LYS A 204 0.42 28.28 -3.65
N MET A 205 1.70 28.41 -3.97
CA MET A 205 2.14 28.68 -5.35
C MET A 205 1.97 27.48 -6.27
N VAL A 206 2.12 26.26 -5.74
CA VAL A 206 1.97 25.02 -6.52
C VAL A 206 0.54 24.46 -6.40
N GLU A 207 -0.35 25.07 -5.61
CA GLU A 207 -1.70 24.55 -5.35
C GLU A 207 -2.52 24.35 -6.63
N GLU A 208 -2.48 25.31 -7.55
CA GLU A 208 -3.22 25.25 -8.83
C GLU A 208 -2.69 24.14 -9.77
N GLU A 209 -1.36 23.96 -9.86
CA GLU A 209 -0.74 22.87 -10.63
C GLU A 209 -0.95 21.50 -9.96
N THR A 210 -0.92 21.46 -8.62
CA THR A 210 -1.15 20.23 -7.84
C THR A 210 -2.62 19.82 -7.88
N GLU A 211 -3.57 20.75 -7.99
CA GLU A 211 -5.02 20.49 -8.17
C GLU A 211 -5.31 19.77 -9.50
N TYR A 212 -4.64 20.17 -10.58
CA TYR A 212 -4.76 19.47 -11.86
C TYR A 212 -4.20 18.04 -11.79
N ALA A 213 -3.00 17.89 -11.21
CA ALA A 213 -2.39 16.59 -10.98
C ALA A 213 -3.24 15.71 -10.03
N LYS A 214 -3.81 16.30 -8.97
CA LYS A 214 -4.78 15.63 -8.07
C LYS A 214 -5.99 15.13 -8.82
N THR A 215 -6.55 15.93 -9.72
CA THR A 215 -7.73 15.54 -10.49
C THR A 215 -7.42 14.38 -11.43
N GLN A 216 -6.25 14.39 -12.10
CA GLN A 216 -5.82 13.26 -12.92
C GLN A 216 -5.49 12.02 -12.10
N VAL A 217 -4.75 12.14 -11.00
CA VAL A 217 -4.44 11.03 -10.11
C VAL A 217 -5.72 10.46 -9.52
N ASN A 218 -6.68 11.27 -9.07
CA ASN A 218 -7.94 10.78 -8.53
C ASN A 218 -8.79 10.09 -9.60
N THR A 219 -8.75 10.56 -10.85
CA THR A 219 -9.41 9.89 -11.98
C THR A 219 -8.76 8.54 -12.29
N THR A 220 -7.43 8.47 -12.34
CA THR A 220 -6.68 7.24 -12.60
C THR A 220 -6.78 6.26 -11.42
N THR A 221 -6.62 6.73 -10.19
CA THR A 221 -6.78 5.95 -8.96
C THR A 221 -8.21 5.41 -8.84
N ARG A 222 -9.26 6.18 -9.20
CA ARG A 222 -10.64 5.64 -9.30
C ARG A 222 -10.82 4.58 -10.39
N MET A 223 -9.98 4.60 -11.42
CA MET A 223 -9.98 3.60 -12.49
C MET A 223 -9.25 2.32 -12.08
N PHE A 224 -8.26 2.41 -11.17
CA PHE A 224 -7.47 1.28 -10.68
C PHE A 224 -7.98 0.68 -9.34
N LEU A 225 -8.74 1.43 -8.54
CA LEU A 225 -9.32 0.99 -7.26
C LEU A 225 -10.80 0.55 -7.35
N ARG A 226 -11.36 0.44 -8.55
CA ARG A 226 -12.62 -0.30 -8.81
C ARG A 226 -12.30 -1.65 -9.41
#